data_AF-A0A0C2FFW1-F1
#
_entry.id   AF-A0A0C2FFW1-F1
#
_cell.length_a   1.000
_cell.length_b   1.000
_cell.length_c   1.000
_cell.angle_alpha   90.00
_cell.angle_beta   90.00
_cell.angle_gamma   90.00
#
_symmetry.space_group_name_H-M   'P 1'
#
loop_
_entity.id
_entity.type
_entity.pdbx_description
1 polymer ?
#
loop_
_entity_poly.entity_id
_entity_poly.type
_entity_poly.pdbx_seq_one_letter_code
_entity_poly.pdbx_strand_id
1 'polypeptide(L)'
;MFFSAQVGGHFGLLQCTGHVAKPMNARELAFYELMGENLRQFVPDYCGRVRVCATVDDDGDLRLVAEPAVECHPKLKRSGSVRFHLDESGKVQVVTDRLPNNYWAAECQSKVVHKLLEGSYSWFILLNNIVATFSRPCVLDLKIGTRQHGDDASESKRHRQLRKCRESTSATLGVRMVGMQLYESRTKSYTFVDKQEGRRIDAAQFRSHLQKFVRTCGIGRAARLRHR
;
A
#
# COMPACT_ATOMS: atom_id res chain seq x y z
N MET A 1 10.44 4.73 -6.63
CA MET A 1 9.48 5.31 -7.60
C MET A 1 8.07 5.00 -7.16
N PHE A 2 7.09 5.84 -7.49
CA PHE A 2 5.78 5.88 -6.84
C PHE A 2 4.92 4.61 -6.99
N PHE A 3 4.29 4.15 -5.90
CA PHE A 3 3.33 3.03 -5.92
C PHE A 3 1.87 3.53 -5.82
N SER A 4 1.19 3.64 -6.95
CA SER A 4 -0.14 4.27 -7.03
C SER A 4 -1.30 3.46 -6.45
N ALA A 5 -1.12 2.15 -6.28
CA ALA A 5 -2.19 1.23 -5.89
C ALA A 5 -2.35 1.07 -4.37
N GLN A 6 -1.66 1.89 -3.56
CA GLN A 6 -1.82 1.89 -2.11
C GLN A 6 -3.16 2.51 -1.70
N VAL A 7 -4.05 1.71 -1.15
CA VAL A 7 -5.38 2.17 -0.69
C VAL A 7 -5.52 2.26 0.82
N GLY A 8 -4.57 1.68 1.56
CA GLY A 8 -4.60 1.58 3.02
C GLY A 8 -3.22 1.63 3.65
N GLY A 9 -3.18 1.41 4.96
CA GLY A 9 -1.94 1.53 5.74
C GLY A 9 -1.57 2.97 6.11
N HIS A 10 -0.56 3.09 6.97
CA HIS A 10 -0.04 4.40 7.43
C HIS A 10 1.34 4.71 6.85
N PHE A 11 2.09 3.67 6.47
CA PHE A 11 3.39 3.80 5.84
C PHE A 11 3.19 3.86 4.33
N GLY A 12 3.81 4.82 3.67
CA GLY A 12 3.93 4.84 2.22
C GLY A 12 4.67 3.60 1.71
N LEU A 13 4.16 3.03 0.63
CA LEU A 13 4.84 1.98 -0.12
C LEU A 13 5.54 2.64 -1.30
N LEU A 14 6.82 2.33 -1.51
CA LEU A 14 7.56 2.72 -2.69
C LEU A 14 7.60 1.54 -3.67
N GLN A 15 8.08 1.80 -4.88
CA GLN A 15 8.39 0.80 -5.88
C GLN A 15 9.89 0.83 -6.21
N CYS A 16 10.52 -0.34 -6.26
CA CYS A 16 11.93 -0.53 -6.63
C CYS A 16 12.02 -1.66 -7.65
N THR A 17 12.51 -1.37 -8.88
CA THR A 17 12.69 -2.35 -9.97
C THR A 17 11.49 -3.26 -10.28
N GLY A 18 10.27 -2.82 -9.98
CA GLY A 18 9.05 -3.64 -10.16
C GLY A 18 8.47 -4.19 -8.87
N HIS A 19 9.26 -4.29 -7.80
CA HIS A 19 8.88 -4.72 -6.46
C HIS A 19 8.20 -3.62 -5.67
N VAL A 20 7.39 -4.01 -4.68
CA VAL A 20 6.95 -3.11 -3.61
C VAL A 20 8.07 -3.00 -2.58
N ALA A 21 8.58 -1.80 -2.40
CA ALA A 21 9.58 -1.47 -1.38
C ALA A 21 8.88 -0.89 -0.15
N LYS A 22 8.94 -1.62 0.96
CA LYS A 22 8.31 -1.22 2.22
C LYS A 22 9.37 -0.95 3.29
N PRO A 23 9.29 0.16 4.05
CA PRO A 23 10.21 0.40 5.16
C PRO A 23 10.25 -0.81 6.10
N MET A 24 11.47 -1.26 6.42
CA MET A 24 11.67 -2.50 7.14
C MET A 24 11.10 -2.42 8.55
N ASN A 25 10.32 -3.43 8.93
CA ASN A 25 9.91 -3.67 10.30
C ASN A 25 10.46 -5.03 10.74
N ALA A 26 11.15 -5.09 11.87
CA ALA A 26 11.81 -6.32 12.32
C ALA A 26 10.85 -7.51 12.47
N ARG A 27 9.62 -7.29 12.97
CA ARG A 27 8.64 -8.38 13.12
C ARG A 27 8.09 -8.86 11.79
N GLU A 28 7.91 -7.95 10.84
CA GLU A 28 7.47 -8.31 9.50
C GLU A 28 8.56 -9.06 8.72
N LEU A 29 9.82 -8.64 8.84
CA LEU A 29 10.94 -9.36 8.26
C LEU A 29 11.04 -10.77 8.85
N ALA A 30 11.01 -10.89 10.18
CA ALA A 30 11.04 -12.19 10.85
C ALA A 30 9.87 -13.09 10.43
N PHE A 31 8.68 -12.51 10.22
CA PHE A 31 7.55 -13.27 9.67
C PHE A 31 7.90 -13.86 8.29
N TYR A 32 8.42 -13.08 7.36
CA TYR A 32 8.81 -13.60 6.04
C TYR A 32 9.95 -14.63 6.09
N GLU A 33 10.92 -14.46 6.98
CA GLU A 33 12.07 -15.37 7.12
C GLU A 33 11.69 -16.71 7.78
N LEU A 34 10.73 -16.71 8.71
CA LEU A 34 10.36 -17.88 9.52
C LEU A 34 9.06 -18.56 9.05
N MET A 35 8.33 -17.94 8.13
CA MET A 35 7.03 -18.45 7.69
C MET A 35 7.15 -19.83 7.02
N GLY A 36 6.37 -20.78 7.52
CA GLY A 36 6.23 -22.11 6.92
C GLY A 36 5.51 -22.10 5.57
N GLU A 37 5.64 -23.19 4.82
CA GLU A 37 5.18 -23.27 3.42
C GLU A 37 3.67 -23.05 3.26
N ASN A 38 2.88 -23.46 4.27
CA ASN A 38 1.42 -23.37 4.26
C ASN A 38 0.87 -21.95 4.06
N LEU A 39 1.64 -20.93 4.46
CA LEU A 39 1.24 -19.53 4.35
C LEU A 39 1.78 -18.83 3.10
N ARG A 40 2.78 -19.41 2.41
CA ARG A 40 3.46 -18.77 1.26
C ARG A 40 2.49 -18.37 0.15
N GLN A 41 1.51 -19.22 -0.15
CA GLN A 41 0.53 -18.93 -1.20
C GLN A 41 -0.41 -17.75 -0.89
N PHE A 42 -0.51 -17.32 0.37
CA PHE A 42 -1.42 -16.27 0.82
C PHE A 42 -0.75 -14.92 1.05
N VAL A 43 0.59 -14.85 0.90
CA VAL A 43 1.36 -13.63 1.10
C VAL A 43 2.18 -13.31 -0.15
N PRO A 44 2.56 -12.04 -0.38
CA PRO A 44 3.50 -11.70 -1.45
C PRO A 44 4.86 -12.39 -1.24
N ASP A 45 5.53 -12.77 -2.33
CA ASP A 45 6.86 -13.34 -2.23
C ASP A 45 7.85 -12.32 -1.65
N TYR A 46 8.66 -12.76 -0.69
CA TYR A 46 9.77 -11.97 -0.17
C TYR A 46 10.95 -12.04 -1.16
N CYS A 47 11.32 -10.89 -1.72
CA CYS A 47 12.33 -10.77 -2.77
C CYS A 47 13.70 -10.30 -2.24
N GLY A 48 13.81 -10.07 -0.93
CA GLY A 48 15.03 -9.61 -0.27
C GLY A 48 14.89 -8.24 0.41
N ARG A 49 16.03 -7.66 0.77
CA ARG A 49 16.11 -6.35 1.43
C ARG A 49 17.11 -5.46 0.73
N VAL A 50 16.84 -4.16 0.74
CA VAL A 50 17.73 -3.15 0.18
C VAL A 50 17.87 -1.98 1.15
N ARG A 51 19.03 -1.35 1.12
CA ARG A 51 19.24 -0.02 1.68
C ARG A 51 18.88 1.01 0.63
N VAL A 52 18.10 2.01 1.00
CA VAL A 52 17.74 3.14 0.15
C VAL A 52 18.44 4.38 0.69
N CYS A 53 19.13 5.09 -0.19
CA CYS A 53 19.73 6.39 0.06
C CYS A 53 18.91 7.45 -0.69
N ALA A 54 18.61 8.56 -0.02
CA ALA A 54 17.94 9.70 -0.61
C ALA A 54 18.92 10.88 -0.66
N THR A 55 19.06 11.49 -1.83
CA THR A 55 19.83 12.71 -2.04
C THR A 55 18.94 13.76 -2.69
N VAL A 56 19.18 15.03 -2.37
CA VAL A 56 18.52 16.18 -3.00
C VAL A 56 19.53 16.81 -3.95
N ASP A 57 19.13 17.10 -5.18
CA ASP A 57 19.96 17.84 -6.12
C ASP A 57 19.80 19.36 -5.93
N ASP A 58 20.55 20.14 -6.71
CA ASP A 58 20.58 21.60 -6.61
C ASP A 58 19.21 22.25 -6.93
N ASP A 59 18.37 21.57 -7.71
CA ASP A 59 17.02 22.00 -8.08
C ASP A 59 15.96 21.55 -7.06
N GLY A 60 16.35 20.89 -5.97
CA GLY A 60 15.43 20.34 -4.95
C GLY A 60 14.79 19.01 -5.34
N ASP A 61 15.11 18.44 -6.50
CA ASP A 61 14.63 17.13 -6.95
C ASP A 61 15.30 16.02 -6.14
N LEU A 62 14.50 15.06 -5.66
CA LEU A 62 15.01 13.94 -4.87
C LEU A 62 15.35 12.74 -5.75
N ARG A 63 16.56 12.24 -5.56
CA ARG A 63 17.04 10.98 -6.12
C ARG A 63 17.09 9.90 -5.04
N LEU A 64 16.37 8.80 -5.28
CA LEU A 64 16.38 7.61 -4.43
C LEU A 64 17.17 6.49 -5.10
N VAL A 65 18.22 6.00 -4.46
CA VAL A 65 19.07 4.90 -4.93
C VAL A 65 18.94 3.73 -3.97
N ALA A 66 18.77 2.51 -4.50
CA ALA A 66 18.60 1.30 -3.70
C ALA A 66 19.72 0.30 -3.99
N GLU A 67 20.29 -0.29 -2.93
CA GLU A 67 21.40 -1.25 -2.99
C GLU A 67 21.20 -2.44 -2.03
N PRO A 68 21.57 -3.68 -2.41
CA PRO A 68 22.04 -4.06 -3.74
C PRO A 68 20.91 -4.03 -4.79
N ALA A 69 21.27 -4.08 -6.06
CA ALA A 69 20.27 -4.29 -7.12
C ALA A 69 19.65 -5.69 -6.99
N VAL A 70 18.32 -5.78 -7.11
CA VAL A 70 17.58 -7.04 -7.05
C VAL A 70 16.94 -7.30 -8.41
N GLU A 71 17.33 -8.42 -9.04
CA GLU A 71 16.99 -8.77 -10.43
C GLU A 71 15.98 -9.92 -10.58
N CYS A 72 15.32 -10.35 -9.50
CA CYS A 72 14.50 -11.58 -9.50
C CYS A 72 13.18 -11.53 -10.30
N HIS A 73 12.77 -10.36 -10.83
CA HIS A 73 11.61 -10.25 -11.71
C HIS A 73 11.95 -9.41 -12.96
N PRO A 74 11.45 -9.78 -14.16
CA PRO A 74 11.69 -9.01 -15.38
C PRO A 74 11.19 -7.57 -15.25
N LYS A 75 11.94 -6.62 -15.83
CA LYS A 75 11.69 -5.17 -15.76
C LYS A 75 10.23 -4.84 -16.09
N LEU A 76 9.40 -4.65 -15.07
CA LEU A 76 8.08 -4.07 -15.23
C LEU A 76 8.23 -2.64 -15.75
N LYS A 77 7.30 -2.21 -16.62
CA LYS A 77 7.29 -0.85 -17.18
C LYS A 77 7.48 0.16 -16.06
N ARG A 78 8.41 1.12 -16.25
CA ARG A 78 8.61 2.23 -15.31
C ARG A 78 7.23 2.85 -15.06
N SER A 79 6.80 2.86 -13.79
CA SER A 79 5.69 3.72 -13.37
C SER A 79 6.02 5.13 -13.85
N GLY A 80 5.03 5.88 -14.35
CA GLY A 80 5.24 7.19 -14.99
C GLY A 80 6.12 8.14 -14.17
N SER A 81 6.54 9.27 -14.77
CA SER A 81 7.47 10.26 -14.20
C SER A 81 6.94 10.93 -12.91
N VAL A 82 6.78 10.14 -11.85
CA VAL A 82 6.46 10.60 -10.51
C VAL A 82 7.77 10.75 -9.77
N ARG A 83 8.12 12.01 -9.53
CA ARG A 83 9.31 12.44 -8.81
C ARG A 83 8.92 12.95 -7.43
N PHE A 84 9.88 13.00 -6.53
CA PHE A 84 9.74 13.67 -5.25
C PHE A 84 10.57 14.96 -5.33
N HIS A 85 10.04 16.06 -4.80
CA HIS A 85 10.71 17.36 -4.76
C HIS A 85 10.65 17.91 -3.34
N LEU A 86 11.74 18.51 -2.87
CA LEU A 86 11.83 19.17 -1.58
C LEU A 86 11.54 20.65 -1.80
N ASP A 87 10.40 21.12 -1.32
CA ASP A 87 10.08 22.55 -1.41
C ASP A 87 10.92 23.40 -0.45
N GLU A 88 10.89 24.73 -0.64
CA GLU A 88 11.63 25.70 0.17
C GLU A 88 11.29 25.63 1.67
N SER A 89 10.12 25.08 2.04
CA SER A 89 9.72 24.88 3.43
C SER A 89 10.30 23.60 4.06
N GLY A 90 11.08 22.83 3.29
CA GLY A 90 11.65 21.54 3.70
C GLY A 90 10.66 20.39 3.60
N LYS A 91 9.55 20.54 2.88
CA LYS A 91 8.52 19.50 2.77
C LYS A 91 8.64 18.74 1.45
N VAL A 92 8.54 17.42 1.54
CA VAL A 92 8.57 16.53 0.37
C VAL A 92 7.21 16.50 -0.33
N GLN A 93 7.20 16.91 -1.59
CA GLN A 93 6.05 16.90 -2.50
C GLN A 93 6.22 15.81 -3.56
N VAL A 94 5.09 15.29 -4.05
CA VAL A 94 5.06 14.39 -5.19
C VAL A 94 4.79 15.21 -6.45
N VAL A 95 5.75 15.23 -7.38
CA VAL A 95 5.65 15.92 -8.67
C VAL A 95 5.34 14.90 -9.75
N THR A 96 4.29 15.14 -10.53
CA THR A 96 3.83 14.23 -11.58
C THR A 96 3.10 15.01 -12.68
N ASP A 97 3.38 14.69 -13.94
CA ASP A 97 2.72 15.31 -15.11
C ASP A 97 1.23 14.96 -15.21
N ARG A 98 0.77 14.01 -14.39
CA ARG A 98 -0.62 13.57 -14.31
C ARG A 98 -1.11 13.72 -12.89
N LEU A 99 -2.33 14.22 -12.72
CA LEU A 99 -3.01 14.19 -11.42
C LEU A 99 -2.93 12.76 -10.86
N PRO A 100 -2.42 12.56 -9.64
CA PRO A 100 -2.42 11.23 -9.06
C PRO A 100 -3.88 10.82 -8.85
N ASN A 101 -4.29 9.74 -9.52
CA ASN A 101 -5.63 9.16 -9.33
C ASN A 101 -5.89 8.81 -7.84
N ASN A 102 -4.83 8.71 -7.03
CA ASN A 102 -4.87 8.39 -5.61
C ASN A 102 -3.98 9.37 -4.82
N TYR A 103 -4.55 10.48 -4.38
CA TYR A 103 -3.88 11.49 -3.53
C TYR A 103 -3.40 10.92 -2.19
N TRP A 104 -4.12 9.93 -1.64
CA TRP A 104 -3.74 9.29 -0.38
C TRP A 104 -2.39 8.57 -0.48
N ALA A 105 -2.16 7.86 -1.59
CA ALA A 105 -0.88 7.20 -1.85
C ALA A 105 0.27 8.22 -1.97
N ALA A 106 0.03 9.37 -2.62
CA ALA A 106 0.99 10.46 -2.73
C ALA A 106 1.39 11.01 -1.34
N GLU A 107 0.41 11.32 -0.49
CA GLU A 107 0.66 11.82 0.86
C GLU A 107 1.45 10.80 1.72
N CYS A 108 1.08 9.52 1.64
CA CYS A 108 1.77 8.47 2.39
C CYS A 108 3.22 8.31 1.93
N GLN A 109 3.48 8.43 0.63
CA GLN A 109 4.82 8.27 0.05
C GLN A 109 5.70 9.49 0.29
N SER A 110 5.16 10.71 0.19
CA SER A 110 5.84 11.93 0.65
C SER A 110 6.37 11.78 2.08
N LYS A 111 5.53 11.29 3.00
CA LYS A 111 5.93 11.05 4.40
C LYS A 111 7.05 10.03 4.54
N VAL A 112 7.04 8.98 3.71
CA VAL A 112 8.09 7.95 3.76
C VAL A 112 9.40 8.46 3.21
N VAL A 113 9.37 9.29 2.18
CA VAL A 113 10.56 9.91 1.60
C VAL A 113 11.12 11.01 2.50
N HIS A 114 10.26 11.81 3.14
CA HIS A 114 10.68 12.77 4.16
C HIS A 114 11.44 12.11 5.31
N LYS A 115 10.87 11.04 5.88
CA LYS A 115 11.54 10.28 6.95
C LYS A 115 12.84 9.62 6.52
N LEU A 116 12.94 9.25 5.25
CA LEU A 116 14.17 8.71 4.67
C LEU A 116 15.25 9.80 4.59
N LEU A 117 14.89 11.03 4.17
CA LEU A 117 15.80 12.17 4.19
C LEU A 117 16.26 12.53 5.62
N GLU A 118 15.35 12.48 6.59
CA GLU A 118 15.68 12.70 8.02
C GLU A 118 16.56 11.58 8.62
N GLY A 119 16.88 10.53 7.87
CA GLY A 119 17.66 9.40 8.35
C GLY A 119 16.93 8.50 9.36
N SER A 120 15.60 8.61 9.46
CA SER A 120 14.79 7.81 10.42
C SER A 120 14.89 6.30 10.16
N TYR A 121 15.14 5.91 8.91
CA TYR A 121 15.44 4.54 8.49
C TYR A 121 16.08 4.59 7.10
N SER A 122 16.79 3.54 6.72
CA SER A 122 17.30 3.35 5.36
C SER A 122 17.02 1.96 4.78
N TRP A 123 16.55 1.02 5.60
CA TRP A 123 16.31 -0.36 5.16
C TRP A 123 14.86 -0.58 4.73
N PHE A 124 14.70 -1.31 3.63
CA PHE A 124 13.42 -1.69 3.05
C PHE A 124 13.40 -3.20 2.77
N ILE A 125 12.25 -3.82 2.95
CA ILE A 125 11.98 -5.15 2.39
C ILE A 125 11.38 -4.98 0.99
N LEU A 126 11.75 -5.87 0.07
CA LEU A 126 11.19 -5.97 -1.26
C LEU A 126 10.21 -7.12 -1.31
N LEU A 127 9.00 -6.83 -1.78
CA LEU A 127 7.92 -7.79 -1.92
C LEU A 127 7.46 -7.84 -3.38
N ASN A 128 7.02 -9.01 -3.82
CA ASN A 128 6.40 -9.16 -5.13
C ASN A 128 5.21 -8.20 -5.28
N ASN A 129 5.13 -7.52 -6.42
CA ASN A 129 4.08 -6.57 -6.71
C ASN A 129 2.86 -7.27 -7.32
N ILE A 130 1.95 -7.68 -6.44
CA ILE A 130 0.74 -8.43 -6.80
C ILE A 130 -0.23 -7.70 -7.74
N VAL A 131 -0.07 -6.38 -7.91
CA VAL A 131 -0.90 -5.58 -8.83
C VAL A 131 -0.19 -5.20 -10.13
N ALA A 132 1.07 -5.62 -10.32
CA ALA A 132 1.92 -5.21 -11.44
C ALA A 132 1.33 -5.50 -12.83
N THR A 133 0.63 -6.62 -12.96
CA THR A 133 0.07 -7.08 -14.25
C THR A 133 -1.26 -6.39 -14.61
N PHE A 134 -1.80 -5.56 -13.72
CA PHE A 134 -3.11 -4.95 -13.90
C PHE A 134 -2.96 -3.51 -14.40
N SER A 135 -3.55 -3.19 -15.55
CA SER A 135 -3.56 -1.81 -16.07
C SER A 135 -4.44 -0.87 -15.24
N ARG A 136 -5.47 -1.41 -14.59
CA ARG A 136 -6.46 -0.68 -13.77
C ARG A 136 -6.80 -1.53 -12.55
N PRO A 137 -5.89 -1.63 -11.56
CA PRO A 137 -6.09 -2.50 -10.42
C PRO A 137 -7.26 -2.01 -9.55
N CYS A 138 -8.15 -2.94 -9.20
CA CYS A 138 -9.11 -2.76 -8.12
C CYS A 138 -8.51 -3.39 -6.86
N VAL A 139 -8.40 -2.62 -5.78
CA VAL A 139 -7.75 -3.02 -4.54
C VAL A 139 -8.71 -2.80 -3.38
N LEU A 140 -8.83 -3.80 -2.51
CA LEU A 140 -9.59 -3.75 -1.27
C LEU A 140 -8.66 -4.16 -0.13
N ASP A 141 -8.51 -3.28 0.86
CA ASP A 141 -7.72 -3.52 2.06
C ASP A 141 -8.68 -3.72 3.24
N LEU A 142 -8.63 -4.93 3.81
CA LEU A 142 -9.42 -5.35 4.95
C LEU A 142 -8.50 -5.61 6.14
N LYS A 143 -8.91 -5.10 7.30
CA LYS A 143 -8.25 -5.41 8.55
C LYS A 143 -9.04 -6.45 9.32
N ILE A 144 -8.43 -7.61 9.53
CA ILE A 144 -9.00 -8.77 10.20
C ILE A 144 -8.65 -8.74 11.70
N GLY A 145 -9.53 -9.31 12.52
CA GLY A 145 -9.38 -9.51 13.96
C GLY A 145 -10.27 -8.59 14.81
N THR A 146 -10.83 -9.18 15.88
CA THR A 146 -11.56 -8.49 16.97
C THR A 146 -10.61 -7.87 18.01
N ARG A 147 -9.32 -8.22 17.96
CA ARG A 147 -8.23 -7.61 18.73
C ARG A 147 -7.17 -7.14 17.75
N GLN A 148 -6.76 -5.87 17.86
CA GLN A 148 -5.85 -5.23 16.90
C GLN A 148 -4.62 -4.60 17.52
N HIS A 149 -4.40 -4.83 18.81
CA HIS A 149 -3.19 -4.46 19.50
C HIS A 149 -2.32 -5.70 19.72
N GLY A 150 -1.01 -5.53 19.57
CA GLY A 150 -0.05 -6.55 19.97
C GLY A 150 0.06 -6.65 21.48
N ASP A 151 0.81 -7.64 21.94
CA ASP A 151 1.05 -7.85 23.37
C ASP A 151 1.95 -6.75 23.94
N ASP A 152 2.97 -6.31 23.19
CA ASP A 152 3.88 -5.21 23.59
C ASP A 152 3.34 -3.80 23.27
N ALA A 153 2.03 -3.65 23.07
CA ALA A 153 1.46 -2.34 22.76
C ALA A 153 1.45 -1.46 24.01
N SER A 154 2.02 -0.24 23.91
CA SER A 154 1.86 0.78 24.96
C SER A 154 0.38 1.02 25.26
N GLU A 155 0.08 1.46 26.47
CA GLU A 155 -1.30 1.68 26.91
C GLU A 155 -2.05 2.64 25.98
N SER A 156 -1.41 3.74 25.58
CA SER A 156 -1.98 4.71 24.63
C SER A 156 -2.27 4.08 23.26
N LYS A 157 -1.36 3.24 22.75
CA LYS A 157 -1.52 2.53 21.47
C LYS A 157 -2.64 1.50 21.56
N ARG A 158 -2.70 0.76 22.67
CA ARG A 158 -3.74 -0.22 22.98
C ARG A 158 -5.11 0.45 23.04
N HIS A 159 -5.25 1.53 23.80
CA HIS A 159 -6.51 2.28 23.92
C HIS A 159 -7.00 2.77 22.54
N ARG A 160 -6.11 3.35 21.74
CA ARG A 160 -6.43 3.80 20.38
C ARG A 160 -6.87 2.65 19.47
N GLN A 161 -6.23 1.49 19.55
CA GLN A 161 -6.58 0.32 18.73
C GLN A 161 -7.90 -0.33 19.18
N LEU A 162 -8.16 -0.41 20.48
CA LEU A 162 -9.42 -0.88 21.04
C LEU A 162 -10.58 0.02 20.63
N ARG A 163 -10.41 1.34 20.76
CA ARG A 163 -11.41 2.32 20.31
C ARG A 163 -11.78 2.12 18.84
N LYS A 164 -10.78 2.04 17.96
CA LYS A 164 -11.01 1.75 16.53
C LYS A 164 -11.73 0.44 16.27
N CYS A 165 -11.50 -0.58 17.09
CA CYS A 165 -12.15 -1.87 16.94
C CYS A 165 -13.62 -1.82 17.37
N ARG A 166 -13.91 -1.14 18.49
CA ARG A 166 -15.26 -0.93 19.02
C ARG A 166 -16.11 -0.07 18.09
N GLU A 167 -15.51 0.98 17.53
CA GLU A 167 -16.17 1.93 16.63
C GLU A 167 -16.25 1.45 15.17
N SER A 168 -16.11 0.16 14.90
CA SER A 168 -16.17 -0.37 13.53
C SER A 168 -16.72 -1.78 13.50
N THR A 169 -16.93 -2.30 12.28
CA THR A 169 -17.32 -3.70 12.03
C THR A 169 -16.32 -4.75 12.53
N SER A 170 -15.16 -4.34 13.07
CA SER A 170 -14.20 -5.28 13.66
C SER A 170 -14.75 -5.90 14.96
N ALA A 171 -15.52 -5.16 15.74
CA ALA A 171 -16.12 -5.70 16.97
C ALA A 171 -17.21 -6.73 16.70
N THR A 172 -17.99 -6.55 15.62
CA THR A 172 -19.16 -7.40 15.32
C THR A 172 -18.89 -8.48 14.28
N LEU A 173 -18.11 -8.17 13.24
CA LEU A 173 -17.80 -9.09 12.14
C LEU A 173 -16.39 -9.65 12.21
N GLY A 174 -15.53 -9.17 13.11
CA GLY A 174 -14.12 -9.54 13.15
C GLY A 174 -13.31 -9.01 11.95
N VAL A 175 -13.87 -8.12 11.14
CA VAL A 175 -13.21 -7.53 9.98
C VAL A 175 -13.75 -6.13 9.72
N ARG A 176 -12.91 -5.22 9.19
CA ARG A 176 -13.36 -3.90 8.69
C ARG A 176 -12.62 -3.47 7.44
N MET A 177 -13.25 -2.58 6.68
CA MET A 177 -12.62 -1.94 5.53
C MET A 177 -11.67 -0.84 6.00
N VAL A 178 -10.45 -0.82 5.46
CA VAL A 178 -9.46 0.23 5.76
C VAL A 178 -8.95 0.96 4.51
N GLY A 179 -9.38 0.51 3.34
CA GLY A 179 -9.10 1.15 2.06
C GLY A 179 -9.80 0.41 0.92
N MET A 180 -10.31 1.15 -0.07
CA MET A 180 -10.78 0.58 -1.33
C MET A 180 -10.47 1.52 -2.48
N GLN A 181 -10.06 0.96 -3.61
CA GLN A 181 -9.99 1.60 -4.91
C GLN A 181 -10.67 0.66 -5.90
N LEU A 182 -11.77 1.10 -6.50
CA LEU A 182 -12.57 0.31 -7.43
C LEU A 182 -12.66 1.03 -8.77
N TYR A 183 -12.05 0.45 -9.80
CA TYR A 183 -12.22 0.93 -11.17
C TYR A 183 -13.51 0.38 -11.78
N GLU A 184 -14.36 1.25 -12.31
CA GLU A 184 -15.57 0.85 -13.04
C GLU A 184 -15.40 1.09 -14.55
N SER A 185 -15.46 0.01 -15.33
CA SER A 185 -15.14 0.06 -16.76
C SER A 185 -16.20 0.75 -17.62
N ARG A 186 -17.45 0.81 -17.15
CA ARG A 186 -18.58 1.44 -17.84
C ARG A 186 -18.49 2.97 -17.78
N THR A 187 -18.24 3.49 -16.59
CA THR A 187 -18.13 4.93 -16.29
C THR A 187 -16.70 5.46 -16.44
N LYS A 188 -15.71 4.57 -16.62
CA LYS A 188 -14.28 4.88 -16.74
C LYS A 188 -13.72 5.64 -15.52
N SER A 189 -14.35 5.51 -14.36
CA SER A 189 -13.99 6.23 -13.14
C SER A 189 -13.52 5.28 -12.03
N TYR A 190 -12.95 5.88 -10.98
CA TYR A 190 -12.60 5.18 -9.75
C TYR A 190 -13.54 5.62 -8.62
N THR A 191 -13.96 4.67 -7.79
CA THR A 191 -14.56 4.93 -6.48
C THR A 191 -13.59 4.54 -5.38
N PHE A 192 -13.55 5.33 -4.31
CA PHE A 192 -12.67 5.10 -3.17
C PHE A 192 -13.46 4.98 -1.88
N VAL A 193 -12.95 4.18 -0.95
CA VAL A 193 -13.38 4.20 0.46
C VAL A 193 -12.12 4.35 1.29
N ASP A 194 -12.05 5.41 2.08
CA ASP A 194 -10.90 5.64 2.95
C ASP A 194 -11.06 4.93 4.30
N LYS A 195 -10.03 4.97 5.14
CA LYS A 195 -10.06 4.37 6.47
C LYS A 195 -11.07 5.02 7.43
N GLN A 196 -11.49 6.25 7.18
CA GLN A 196 -12.40 7.00 8.04
C GLN A 196 -13.84 6.60 7.73
N GLU A 197 -14.19 6.60 6.45
CA GLU A 197 -15.43 6.03 5.93
C GLU A 197 -15.54 4.55 6.31
N GLY A 198 -14.51 3.75 6.04
CA GLY A 198 -14.48 2.32 6.38
C GLY A 198 -14.60 2.00 7.89
N ARG A 199 -14.40 2.98 8.78
CA ARG A 199 -14.76 2.84 10.21
C ARG A 199 -16.23 3.13 10.49
N ARG A 200 -16.82 4.08 9.78
CA ARG A 200 -18.22 4.51 9.97
C ARG A 200 -19.23 3.55 9.34
N ILE A 201 -18.80 2.73 8.38
CA ILE A 201 -19.71 1.77 7.74
C ILE A 201 -20.21 0.70 8.73
N ASP A 202 -21.50 0.39 8.65
CA ASP A 202 -22.11 -0.71 9.38
C ASP A 202 -21.94 -2.06 8.65
N ALA A 203 -22.51 -3.13 9.21
CA ALA A 203 -22.43 -4.47 8.65
C ALA A 203 -23.15 -4.62 7.30
N ALA A 204 -24.27 -3.93 7.09
CA ALA A 204 -25.02 -3.98 5.84
C ALA A 204 -24.26 -3.25 4.72
N GLN A 205 -23.74 -2.06 5.03
CA GLN A 205 -22.88 -1.29 4.15
C GLN A 205 -21.59 -2.04 3.83
N PHE A 206 -20.96 -2.70 4.81
CA PHE A 206 -19.78 -3.55 4.57
C PHE A 206 -20.07 -4.65 3.55
N ARG A 207 -21.20 -5.37 3.72
CA ARG A 207 -21.64 -6.41 2.76
C ARG A 207 -21.90 -5.83 1.38
N SER A 208 -22.56 -4.69 1.29
CA SER A 208 -22.84 -4.00 0.02
C SER A 208 -21.56 -3.61 -0.72
N HIS A 209 -20.57 -3.04 -0.01
CA HIS A 209 -19.28 -2.70 -0.59
C HIS A 209 -18.51 -3.93 -1.08
N LEU A 210 -18.52 -5.01 -0.29
CA LEU A 210 -17.88 -6.26 -0.68
C LEU A 210 -18.53 -6.87 -1.94
N GLN A 211 -19.86 -6.89 -2.00
CA GLN A 211 -20.61 -7.34 -3.18
C GLN A 211 -20.30 -6.47 -4.41
N LYS A 212 -20.25 -5.14 -4.25
CA LYS A 212 -19.89 -4.21 -5.32
C LYS A 212 -18.47 -4.50 -5.82
N PHE A 213 -17.50 -4.65 -4.91
CA PHE A 213 -16.12 -4.99 -5.26
C PHE A 213 -16.06 -6.27 -6.09
N VAL A 214 -16.64 -7.37 -5.61
CA VAL A 214 -16.61 -8.67 -6.30
C VAL A 214 -17.31 -8.62 -7.66
N ARG A 215 -18.45 -7.94 -7.78
CA ARG A 215 -19.21 -7.83 -9.04
C ARG A 215 -18.50 -6.97 -10.08
N THR A 216 -17.85 -5.88 -9.66
CA THR A 216 -17.23 -4.92 -10.56
C THR A 216 -15.78 -5.27 -10.89
N CYS A 217 -15.04 -5.85 -9.94
CA CYS A 217 -13.63 -6.21 -10.16
C CYS A 217 -13.51 -7.36 -11.17
N GLY A 218 -12.47 -7.32 -12.00
CA GLY A 218 -12.09 -8.46 -12.82
C GLY A 218 -13.05 -8.85 -13.96
N ILE A 219 -14.15 -8.12 -14.24
CA ILE A 219 -15.11 -8.45 -15.33
C ILE A 219 -14.39 -8.71 -16.66
N GLY A 220 -13.50 -7.82 -17.08
CA GLY A 220 -12.75 -7.98 -18.33
C GLY A 220 -11.77 -9.17 -18.32
N ARG A 221 -11.25 -9.56 -17.16
CA ARG A 221 -10.42 -10.78 -17.01
C ARG A 221 -11.29 -12.03 -17.03
N ALA A 222 -12.38 -12.04 -16.28
CA ALA A 222 -13.33 -13.15 -16.21
C ALA A 222 -13.94 -13.45 -17.58
N ALA A 223 -14.32 -12.43 -18.35
CA ALA A 223 -14.79 -12.60 -19.72
C ALA A 223 -13.73 -13.28 -20.61
N ARG A 224 -12.48 -12.82 -20.57
CA ARG A 224 -11.37 -13.43 -21.34
C ARG A 224 -11.05 -14.87 -20.95
N LEU A 225 -11.24 -15.24 -19.68
CA LEU A 225 -11.03 -16.61 -19.20
C LEU A 225 -12.17 -17.56 -19.61
N ARG A 226 -13.40 -17.05 -19.85
CA ARG A 226 -14.53 -17.85 -20.33
C ARG A 226 -14.48 -18.14 -21.83
N HIS A 227 -13.64 -17.44 -22.58
CA HIS A 227 -13.43 -17.61 -24.02
C HIS A 227 -12.11 -18.35 -24.35
N ARG A 228 -11.50 -18.99 -23.35
CA ARG A 228 -10.39 -19.92 -23.50
C ARG A 228 -10.87 -21.30 -23.09
#